data_AF-A0A371IQV5-F1
#
_entry.id   AF-A0A371IQV5-F1
#
_cell.length_a   1.000
_cell.length_b   1.000
_cell.length_c   1.000
_cell.angle_alpha   90.00
_cell.angle_beta   90.00
_cell.angle_gamma   90.00
#
_symmetry.space_group_name_H-M   'P 1'
#
loop_
_entity.id
_entity.type
_entity.pdbx_description
1 polymer ?
#
loop_
_entity_poly.entity_id
_entity_poly.type
_entity_poly.pdbx_seq_one_letter_code
_entity_poly.pdbx_strand_id
1 'polypeptide(L)' 'MVEELRQALNELYVEFGHNEVTQRASEILDRYIIEAQRGNLECMKLDKQ' A
#
# COMPACT_ATOMS: atom_id res chain seq x y z
N MET A 1 -0.01 -3.68 -9.63
CA MET A 1 -0.86 -3.42 -8.45
C MET A 1 -0.17 -2.57 -7.38
N VAL A 2 0.83 -3.04 -6.63
CA VAL A 2 1.47 -2.20 -5.57
C VAL A 2 2.31 -1.04 -6.15
N GLU A 3 2.98 -1.26 -7.27
CA GLU A 3 3.80 -0.23 -7.93
C GLU A 3 2.97 0.92 -8.50
N GLU A 4 1.84 0.63 -9.14
CA GLU A 4 0.93 1.66 -9.68
C GLU A 4 0.33 2.53 -8.56
N LEU A 5 -0.01 1.90 -7.42
CA LEU A 5 -0.48 2.62 -6.25
C LEU A 5 0.59 3.52 -5.63
N ARG A 6 1.85 3.08 -5.59
CA ARG A 6 2.97 3.94 -5.18
C ARG A 6 3.17 5.11 -6.14
N GLN A 7 3.02 4.86 -7.44
CA GLN A 7 3.18 5.89 -8.47
C GLN A 7 2.10 6.97 -8.34
N ALA A 8 0.84 6.57 -8.19
CA ALA A 8 -0.27 7.51 -7.94
C ALA A 8 -0.06 8.34 -6.66
N LEU A 9 0.48 7.73 -5.60
CA LEU A 9 0.78 8.43 -4.34
C LEU A 9 1.93 9.43 -4.51
N ASN A 10 2.93 9.09 -5.33
CA ASN A 10 4.00 10.00 -5.68
C ASN A 10 3.50 11.18 -6.52
N GLU A 11 2.59 10.96 -7.47
CA GLU A 11 1.93 12.04 -8.21
C GLU A 11 1.14 12.97 -7.27
N LEU A 12 0.42 12.41 -6.30
CA LEU A 12 -0.25 13.17 -5.23
C LEU A 12 0.73 14.01 -4.40
N TYR A 13 1.91 13.47 -4.06
CA TYR A 13 2.95 14.24 -3.35
C TYR A 13 3.53 15.36 -4.20
N VAL A 14 3.69 15.15 -5.51
CA VAL A 14 4.19 16.18 -6.42
C VAL A 14 3.16 17.29 -6.61
N GLU A 15 1.88 16.95 -6.74
CA GLU A 15 0.80 17.91 -7.01
C GLU A 15 0.36 18.69 -5.76
N PHE A 16 0.24 18.02 -4.60
CA PHE A 16 -0.30 18.62 -3.37
C PHE A 16 0.75 18.86 -2.28
N GLY A 17 1.98 18.39 -2.48
CA GLY A 17 3.05 18.46 -1.49
C GLY A 17 2.88 17.48 -0.33
N HIS A 18 3.86 17.46 0.57
CA HIS A 18 3.80 16.67 1.81
C HIS A 18 2.89 17.34 2.84
N ASN A 19 1.58 17.17 2.67
CA ASN A 19 0.56 17.64 3.60
C ASN A 19 -0.08 16.45 4.36
N GLU A 20 -0.87 16.75 5.39
CA GLU A 20 -1.51 15.73 6.23
C GLU A 20 -2.35 14.72 5.41
N VAL A 21 -3.02 15.16 4.34
CA VAL A 21 -3.85 14.29 3.50
C VAL A 21 -2.99 13.27 2.74
N THR A 22 -1.92 13.72 2.09
CA THR A 22 -0.98 12.83 1.37
C THR A 22 -0.25 11.88 2.30
N GLN A 23 0.10 12.33 3.51
CA GLN A 23 0.69 11.47 4.53
C GLN A 23 -0.27 10.38 4.99
N ARG A 24 -1.53 10.74 5.28
CA ARG A 24 -2.58 9.77 5.64
C ARG A 24 -2.84 8.78 4.52
N ALA A 25 -2.86 9.23 3.26
CA ALA A 25 -2.99 8.36 2.10
C ALA A 25 -1.84 7.33 2.05
N SER A 26 -0.60 7.76 2.31
CA SER A 26 0.55 6.85 2.38
C SER A 26 0.42 5.82 3.50
N GLU A 27 -0.03 6.23 4.69
CA GLU A 27 -0.23 5.31 5.82
C GLU A 27 -1.30 4.25 5.51
N ILE A 28 -2.39 4.64 4.84
CA ILE A 28 -3.45 3.72 4.43
C ILE A 28 -2.91 2.72 3.41
N LEU A 29 -2.12 3.20 2.44
CA LEU A 29 -1.52 2.33 1.43
C LEU A 29 -0.58 1.30 2.07
N ASP A 30 0.25 1.72 3.01
CA ASP A 30 1.21 0.84 3.68
C ASP A 30 0.49 -0.28 4.44
N ARG A 31 -0.60 0.06 5.15
CA ARG A 31 -1.46 -0.94 5.83
C ARG A 31 -2.08 -1.90 4.83
N TYR A 32 -2.63 -1.40 3.73
CA TYR A 32 -3.24 -2.25 2.70
C TYR A 32 -2.22 -3.25 2.13
N ILE A 33 -0.98 -2.81 1.87
CA ILE A 33 0.09 -3.69 1.39
C ILE A 33 0.42 -4.76 2.43
N ILE A 34 0.54 -4.38 3.71
CA ILE A 34 0.83 -5.32 4.79
C ILE A 34 -0.30 -6.35 4.94
N GLU A 35 -1.56 -5.92 4.90
CA GLU A 35 -2.72 -6.80 5.01
C GLU A 35 -2.84 -7.72 3.79
N ALA A 36 -2.62 -7.19 2.58
CA ALA A 36 -2.59 -7.99 1.36
C ALA A 36 -1.46 -9.03 1.39
N GLN A 37 -0.25 -8.65 1.82
CA GLN A 37 0.87 -9.57 2.01
C GLN A 37 0.58 -10.61 3.07
N ARG A 38 -0.05 -10.23 4.19
CA ARG A 38 -0.42 -11.15 5.27
C ARG A 38 -1.47 -12.16 4.80
N GLY A 39 -2.53 -11.72 4.13
CA GLY A 39 -3.53 -12.61 3.56
C GLY A 39 -2.94 -13.57 2.53
N ASN A 40 -2.00 -13.10 1.71
CA ASN A 40 -1.29 -13.95 0.76
C ASN A 40 -0.34 -14.95 1.45
N LEU A 41 0.29 -14.57 2.56
CA LEU A 41 1.11 -15.45 3.38
C LEU A 41 0.28 -16.54 4.07
N GLU A 42 -0.92 -16.22 4.55
CA GLU A 42 -1.84 -17.21 5.12
C GLU A 42 -2.37 -18.17 4.05
N CYS A 43 -2.64 -17.69 2.84
CA CYS A 43 -3.01 -18.52 1.70
C CYS A 43 -1.86 -19.47 1.27
N MET A 44 -0.61 -18.99 1.22
CA MET A 44 0.56 -19.82 0.91
C MET A 44 0.93 -20.82 2.01
N LYS A 45 0.55 -20.58 3.27
CA LYS A 45 0.75 -21.55 4.36
C LYS A 45 -0.25 -22.70 4.33
N LEU A 46 -1.43 -22.49 3.74
CA LEU A 46 -2.45 -23.53 3.56
C LEU A 46 -2.15 -24.44 2.35
N ASP A 47 -1.36 -23.97 1.38
CA ASP A 47 -0.99 -24.73 0.18
C ASP A 47 0.16 -25.75 0.40
N LYS A 48 0.82 -25.71 1.57
CA LYS A 48 1.91 -26.64 1.93
C LYS A 48 1.55 -27.68 3.01
N GLN A 49 0.26 -27.88 3.30
CA GLN A 49 -0.19 -28.88 4.28
C GLN A 49 -0.89 -30.06 3.62
#